data_AF-A0A518BCD4-F1
#
_entry.id   AF-A0A518BCD4-F1
#
_cell.length_a   1.000
_cell.length_b   1.000
_cell.length_c   1.000
_cell.angle_alpha   90.00
_cell.angle_beta   90.00
_cell.angle_gamma   90.00
#
_symmetry.space_group_name_H-M   'P 1'
#
loop_
_entity.id
_entity.type
_entity.pdbx_description
1 polymer ?
#
loop_
_entity_poly.entity_id
_entity_poly.type
_entity_poly.pdbx_seq_one_letter_code
_entity_poly.pdbx_strand_id
1 'polypeptide(L)'
;MTDVVMSSSDAAPGTREGTPKRRWRRWWLYPLGLVLVALVAWGLWNRSLSSELSREIAKIRARGEPVTFAELAPAPVDPDDDATEIVLTALNKIQQRPFNDILAVEPPLAGDKLDTLRQAIAANQGQLDGIAQGLRRPHFRLPLDYTDPMPMPAVLTLIKDFRTINRVLRAQILVALAEGETDVATDSVLLGLRVGERLRDEPLLIVQLLRTAMGTSSLRELQLLLGERPLPPAQRDLLRQQLATIEADLSLRRWFLRERALVNTSMAYLPTAALTGAGRPPGFLRMVLRLPVQGLFDAQRAQMLRTLTEVAEIADVTGPEGDEAVAELEARIVELPDFFNLIKLQLPALVQARTAGLRYRQRLRLALIAIHLDASRREGQLPNRLEDALDPSTTNLALGIFSDKPIRYQATDDAFLLYNLGPNGHDDGIDEATGQRLDENEVTFQVRYRTPAKETSDE
;
A
#
# COMPACT_ATOMS: atom_id res chain seq x y z
N MET A 1 102.56 -6.10 15.29
CA MET A 1 103.17 -6.73 16.49
C MET A 1 102.54 -8.10 16.63
N THR A 2 103.36 -9.14 16.43
CA THR A 2 103.22 -10.52 16.93
C THR A 2 101.91 -11.24 16.65
N ASP A 3 101.85 -12.11 15.63
CA ASP A 3 102.38 -13.50 15.59
C ASP A 3 101.47 -14.53 16.27
N VAL A 4 101.37 -15.68 15.60
CA VAL A 4 101.17 -17.07 16.08
C VAL A 4 100.29 -17.81 15.03
N VAL A 5 100.89 -18.45 14.02
CA VAL A 5 101.50 -19.82 13.96
C VAL A 5 100.45 -20.86 13.52
N MET A 6 100.50 -21.30 12.25
CA MET A 6 101.10 -22.55 11.68
C MET A 6 100.07 -23.68 11.52
N SER A 7 99.83 -24.15 10.28
CA SER A 7 100.40 -25.38 9.65
C SER A 7 99.49 -26.60 9.91
N SER A 8 99.13 -27.51 9.00
CA SER A 8 99.56 -27.91 7.64
C SER A 8 98.62 -29.02 7.11
N SER A 9 98.64 -29.24 5.77
CA SER A 9 98.33 -30.49 5.02
C SER A 9 96.88 -31.04 5.05
N ASP A 10 96.28 -31.62 3.99
CA ASP A 10 96.76 -32.15 2.71
C ASP A 10 95.58 -32.42 1.73
N ALA A 11 95.91 -32.57 0.43
CA ALA A 11 95.21 -33.30 -0.65
C ALA A 11 94.01 -32.69 -1.42
N ALA A 12 94.05 -32.89 -2.75
CA ALA A 12 93.27 -32.29 -3.85
C ALA A 12 92.00 -33.11 -4.24
N PRO A 13 91.39 -32.97 -5.45
CA PRO A 13 90.93 -31.78 -6.18
C PRO A 13 89.42 -31.86 -6.55
N GLY A 14 88.78 -30.72 -6.80
CA GLY A 14 87.66 -30.57 -7.74
C GLY A 14 86.27 -31.04 -7.30
N THR A 15 85.38 -30.10 -6.99
CA THR A 15 83.98 -30.15 -7.43
C THR A 15 83.44 -28.73 -7.58
N ARG A 16 82.65 -28.54 -8.65
CA ARG A 16 82.14 -27.27 -9.17
C ARG A 16 81.29 -26.50 -8.15
N GLU A 17 81.63 -25.24 -7.89
CA GLU A 17 80.72 -24.26 -7.28
C GLU A 17 79.59 -23.92 -8.27
N GLY A 18 78.46 -24.62 -8.16
CA GLY A 18 77.20 -24.21 -8.76
C GLY A 18 76.41 -23.36 -7.77
N THR A 19 76.41 -22.04 -7.95
CA THR A 19 75.52 -21.14 -7.20
C THR A 19 74.06 -21.33 -7.67
N PRO A 20 73.08 -21.69 -6.81
CA PRO A 20 71.67 -21.70 -7.21
C PRO A 20 71.07 -20.31 -6.93
N LYS A 21 71.49 -19.28 -7.66
CA LYS A 21 70.90 -17.93 -7.54
C LYS A 21 70.30 -17.47 -8.87
N ARG A 22 69.02 -17.84 -9.14
CA ARG A 22 68.03 -16.99 -9.88
C ARG A 22 66.69 -17.63 -10.29
N ARG A 23 66.42 -18.93 -10.08
CA ARG A 23 65.20 -19.57 -10.63
C ARG A 23 63.92 -19.47 -9.77
N TRP A 24 64.03 -19.18 -8.47
CA TRP A 24 62.86 -19.09 -7.56
C TRP A 24 62.08 -17.76 -7.62
N ARG A 25 62.62 -16.75 -8.31
CA ARG A 25 62.03 -15.39 -8.33
C ARG A 25 60.87 -15.22 -9.33
N ARG A 26 60.58 -16.22 -10.16
CA ARG A 26 59.50 -16.20 -11.17
C ARG A 26 58.23 -16.94 -10.76
N TRP A 27 58.31 -17.82 -9.77
CA TRP A 27 57.15 -18.62 -9.32
C TRP A 27 56.10 -17.79 -8.56
N TRP A 28 56.50 -16.65 -7.97
CA TRP A 28 55.60 -15.69 -7.33
C TRP A 28 54.84 -14.79 -8.31
N LEU A 29 55.24 -14.74 -9.59
CA LEU A 29 54.55 -13.96 -10.63
C LEU A 29 53.28 -14.65 -11.14
N TYR A 30 53.20 -15.98 -11.08
CA TYR A 30 52.02 -16.74 -11.46
C TYR A 30 50.81 -16.51 -10.53
N PRO A 31 50.92 -16.59 -9.18
CA PRO A 31 49.80 -16.24 -8.31
C PRO A 31 49.43 -14.76 -8.43
N LEU A 32 50.40 -13.86 -8.65
CA LEU A 32 50.12 -12.43 -8.88
C LEU A 32 49.36 -12.20 -10.19
N GLY A 33 49.73 -12.90 -11.27
CA GLY A 33 49.02 -12.86 -12.55
C GLY A 33 47.60 -13.44 -12.45
N LEU A 34 47.41 -14.53 -11.69
CA LEU A 34 46.10 -15.13 -11.44
C LEU A 34 45.20 -14.20 -10.62
N VAL A 35 45.75 -13.53 -9.60
CA VAL A 35 45.04 -12.49 -8.84
C VAL A 35 44.66 -11.32 -9.75
N LEU A 36 45.54 -10.87 -10.65
CA LEU A 36 45.23 -9.80 -11.59
C LEU A 36 44.10 -10.20 -12.56
N VAL A 37 44.14 -11.42 -13.11
CA VAL A 37 43.07 -11.95 -13.97
C VAL A 37 41.75 -12.04 -13.20
N ALA A 38 41.77 -12.53 -11.96
CA ALA A 38 40.58 -12.58 -11.11
C ALA A 38 40.03 -11.17 -10.82
N LEU A 39 40.89 -10.18 -10.56
CA LEU A 39 40.48 -8.78 -10.35
C LEU A 39 39.91 -8.15 -11.61
N VAL A 40 40.48 -8.43 -12.80
CA VAL A 40 39.94 -7.95 -14.08
C VAL A 40 38.61 -8.62 -14.39
N ALA A 41 38.51 -9.94 -14.25
CA ALA A 41 37.26 -10.67 -14.46
C ALA A 41 36.17 -10.18 -13.50
N TRP A 42 36.51 -9.98 -12.23
CA TRP A 42 35.61 -9.42 -11.23
C TRP A 42 35.21 -7.97 -11.54
N GLY A 43 36.15 -7.12 -12.00
CA GLY A 43 35.85 -5.76 -12.42
C GLY A 43 34.91 -5.70 -13.64
N LEU A 44 35.12 -6.59 -14.63
CA LEU A 44 34.25 -6.71 -15.80
C LEU A 44 32.87 -7.24 -15.42
N TRP A 45 32.78 -8.23 -14.54
CA TRP A 45 31.51 -8.74 -14.01
C TRP A 45 30.77 -7.67 -13.21
N ASN A 46 31.47 -6.96 -12.32
CA ASN A 46 30.88 -5.86 -11.55
C ASN A 46 30.35 -4.74 -12.47
N ARG A 47 31.09 -4.39 -13.52
CA ARG A 47 30.66 -3.42 -14.54
C ARG A 47 29.47 -3.92 -15.36
N SER A 48 29.40 -5.22 -15.68
CA SER A 48 28.26 -5.76 -16.42
C SER A 48 26.97 -5.69 -15.59
N LEU A 49 27.03 -5.92 -14.29
CA LEU A 49 25.88 -5.76 -13.38
C LEU A 49 25.42 -4.30 -13.30
N SER A 50 26.34 -3.34 -13.15
CA SER A 50 25.99 -1.91 -13.18
C SER A 50 25.40 -1.47 -14.54
N SER A 51 25.84 -2.09 -15.64
CA SER A 51 25.27 -1.84 -16.96
C SER A 51 23.83 -2.36 -17.10
N GLU A 52 23.47 -3.41 -16.36
CA GLU A 52 22.11 -3.94 -16.33
C GLU A 52 21.15 -2.97 -15.64
N LEU A 53 21.53 -2.44 -14.48
CA LEU A 53 20.76 -1.38 -13.81
C LEU A 53 20.57 -0.17 -14.72
N SER A 54 21.63 0.27 -15.41
CA SER A 54 21.57 1.40 -16.33
C SER A 54 20.59 1.14 -17.50
N ARG A 55 20.56 -0.11 -18.02
CA ARG A 55 19.61 -0.52 -19.06
C ARG A 55 18.18 -0.51 -18.55
N GLU A 56 17.91 -1.03 -17.37
CA GLU A 56 16.55 -1.01 -16.79
C GLU A 56 16.06 0.42 -16.54
N ILE A 57 16.91 1.30 -16.00
CA ILE A 57 16.58 2.72 -15.84
C ILE A 57 16.29 3.38 -17.20
N ALA A 58 17.09 3.08 -18.23
CA ALA A 58 16.88 3.62 -19.58
C ALA A 58 15.55 3.16 -20.18
N LYS A 59 15.13 1.91 -19.98
CA LYS A 59 13.82 1.40 -20.42
C LYS A 59 12.68 2.17 -19.75
N ILE A 60 12.78 2.42 -18.45
CA ILE A 60 11.77 3.17 -17.69
C ILE A 60 11.66 4.60 -18.22
N ARG A 61 12.80 5.28 -18.41
CA ARG A 61 12.83 6.64 -18.99
C ARG A 61 12.28 6.69 -20.40
N ALA A 62 12.54 5.69 -21.23
CA ALA A 62 12.01 5.61 -22.59
C ALA A 62 10.48 5.51 -22.61
N ARG A 63 9.85 5.00 -21.55
CA ARG A 63 8.39 4.99 -21.37
C ARG A 63 7.84 6.31 -20.82
N GLY A 64 8.68 7.29 -20.48
CA GLY A 64 8.26 8.54 -19.83
C GLY A 64 7.78 8.35 -18.39
N GLU A 65 8.12 7.23 -17.76
CA GLU A 65 7.72 6.92 -16.39
C GLU A 65 8.76 7.44 -15.37
N PRO A 66 8.34 7.80 -14.14
CA PRO A 66 9.24 8.30 -13.12
C PRO A 66 10.21 7.21 -12.63
N VAL A 67 11.44 7.62 -12.35
CA VAL A 67 12.56 6.79 -11.87
C VAL A 67 12.99 7.17 -10.46
N THR A 68 12.77 8.43 -10.05
CA THR A 68 13.22 8.93 -8.74
C THR A 68 12.08 9.57 -7.95
N PHE A 69 12.21 9.60 -6.62
CA PHE A 69 11.19 10.19 -5.75
C PHE A 69 11.01 11.69 -6.00
N ALA A 70 12.10 12.39 -6.29
CA ALA A 70 12.07 13.81 -6.65
C ALA A 70 11.23 14.11 -7.90
N GLU A 71 11.18 13.19 -8.87
CA GLU A 71 10.33 13.32 -10.07
C GLU A 71 8.83 13.20 -9.75
N LEU A 72 8.47 12.72 -8.57
CA LEU A 72 7.08 12.66 -8.10
C LEU A 72 6.63 13.94 -7.38
N ALA A 73 7.51 14.92 -7.23
CA ALA A 73 7.18 16.18 -6.58
C ALA A 73 6.00 16.85 -7.32
N PRO A 74 4.92 17.20 -6.62
CA PRO A 74 3.73 17.70 -7.27
C PRO A 74 3.94 19.17 -7.66
N ALA A 75 3.33 19.60 -8.76
CA ALA A 75 3.48 20.97 -9.28
C ALA A 75 2.98 22.02 -8.27
N PRO A 76 3.63 23.19 -8.09
CA PRO A 76 3.19 24.22 -7.13
C PRO A 76 1.69 24.55 -7.25
N VAL A 77 1.05 24.82 -6.11
CA VAL A 77 -0.38 25.16 -6.02
C VAL A 77 -0.51 26.57 -5.46
N ASP A 78 -1.56 27.27 -5.89
CA ASP A 78 -1.95 28.53 -5.28
C ASP A 78 -2.32 28.32 -3.79
N PRO A 79 -1.72 29.06 -2.84
CA PRO A 79 -2.06 28.95 -1.42
C PRO A 79 -3.56 29.08 -1.10
N ASP A 80 -4.32 29.79 -1.94
CA ASP A 80 -5.78 29.94 -1.76
C ASP A 80 -6.55 28.66 -2.16
N ASP A 81 -5.97 27.84 -3.03
CA ASP A 81 -6.50 26.56 -3.51
C ASP A 81 -5.98 25.34 -2.73
N ASP A 82 -5.06 25.54 -1.77
CA ASP A 82 -4.46 24.48 -0.97
C ASP A 82 -5.14 24.32 0.41
N ALA A 83 -5.72 23.14 0.66
CA ALA A 83 -6.37 22.77 1.91
C ALA A 83 -5.39 22.31 3.01
N THR A 84 -4.12 22.07 2.67
CA THR A 84 -3.16 21.31 3.49
C THR A 84 -3.04 21.87 4.91
N GLU A 85 -2.74 23.15 5.05
CA GLU A 85 -2.52 23.77 6.37
C GLU A 85 -3.80 23.74 7.22
N ILE A 86 -4.95 24.05 6.62
CA ILE A 86 -6.25 24.10 7.30
C ILE A 86 -6.60 22.70 7.84
N VAL A 87 -6.52 21.69 6.98
CA VAL A 87 -6.89 20.32 7.31
C VAL A 87 -5.93 19.72 8.33
N LEU A 88 -4.61 19.84 8.13
CA LEU A 88 -3.62 19.29 9.06
C LEU A 88 -3.67 19.98 10.43
N THR A 89 -3.91 21.29 10.48
CA THR A 89 -4.07 22.02 11.75
C THR A 89 -5.32 21.56 12.49
N ALA A 90 -6.42 21.34 11.78
CA ALA A 90 -7.66 20.84 12.39
C ALA A 90 -7.48 19.41 12.91
N LEU A 91 -6.90 18.51 12.11
CA LEU A 91 -6.62 17.12 12.49
C LEU A 91 -5.75 17.02 13.76
N ASN A 92 -4.68 17.82 13.83
CA ASN A 92 -3.78 17.84 15.00
C ASN A 92 -4.46 18.31 16.30
N LYS A 93 -5.57 19.05 16.19
CA LYS A 93 -6.32 19.60 17.34
C LYS A 93 -7.47 18.70 17.78
N ILE A 94 -7.76 17.60 17.08
CA ILE A 94 -8.84 16.68 17.45
C ILE A 94 -8.51 16.00 18.78
N GLN A 95 -9.45 16.08 19.72
CA GLN A 95 -9.41 15.33 20.96
C GLN A 95 -9.70 13.85 20.66
N GLN A 96 -8.77 12.96 21.03
CA GLN A 96 -8.86 11.55 20.64
C GLN A 96 -9.76 10.71 21.54
N ARG A 97 -9.99 11.16 22.78
CA ARG A 97 -10.87 10.47 23.73
C ARG A 97 -12.27 11.09 23.65
N PRO A 98 -13.34 10.26 23.72
CA PRO A 98 -13.37 8.83 24.06
C PRO A 98 -13.38 7.88 22.83
N PHE A 99 -12.99 8.34 21.65
CA PHE A 99 -13.23 7.63 20.39
C PHE A 99 -12.37 6.37 20.12
N ASN A 100 -11.44 6.02 21.02
CA ASN A 100 -10.48 4.95 20.75
C ASN A 100 -11.12 3.57 20.52
N ASP A 101 -12.23 3.30 21.21
CA ASP A 101 -12.90 1.99 21.22
C ASP A 101 -14.19 1.99 20.36
N ILE A 102 -14.45 3.07 19.62
CA ILE A 102 -15.70 3.26 18.85
C ILE A 102 -15.88 2.24 17.72
N LEU A 103 -14.78 1.63 17.25
CA LEU A 103 -14.81 0.66 16.15
C LEU A 103 -15.56 -0.62 16.53
N ALA A 104 -15.63 -0.96 17.83
CA ALA A 104 -16.33 -2.14 18.34
C ALA A 104 -17.76 -1.84 18.81
N VAL A 105 -18.19 -0.59 18.74
CA VAL A 105 -19.54 -0.19 19.16
C VAL A 105 -20.51 -0.51 18.03
N GLU A 106 -21.47 -1.39 18.31
CA GLU A 106 -22.60 -1.70 17.42
C GLU A 106 -23.82 -0.82 17.75
N PRO A 107 -24.60 -0.39 16.74
CA PRO A 107 -25.86 0.31 16.96
C PRO A 107 -26.94 -0.65 17.53
N PRO A 108 -27.99 -0.12 18.19
CA PRO A 108 -28.22 1.29 18.47
C PRO A 108 -27.41 1.79 19.67
N LEU A 109 -26.95 3.03 19.57
CA LEU A 109 -26.30 3.73 20.68
C LEU A 109 -27.36 4.29 21.63
N ALA A 110 -27.23 4.07 22.94
CA ALA A 110 -28.18 4.52 23.94
C ALA A 110 -27.50 4.83 25.30
N GLY A 111 -28.22 5.56 26.15
CA GLY A 111 -27.83 5.88 27.54
C GLY A 111 -26.53 6.69 27.63
N ASP A 112 -25.78 6.48 28.71
CA ASP A 112 -24.56 7.25 29.04
C ASP A 112 -23.52 7.29 27.90
N LYS A 113 -23.46 6.24 27.06
CA LYS A 113 -22.55 6.20 25.91
C LYS A 113 -22.95 7.20 24.83
N LEU A 114 -24.25 7.36 24.58
CA LEU A 114 -24.78 8.36 23.64
C LEU A 114 -24.43 9.77 24.13
N ASP A 115 -24.69 10.07 25.41
CA ASP A 115 -24.41 11.38 25.98
C ASP A 115 -22.92 11.72 25.98
N THR A 116 -22.07 10.75 26.33
CA THR A 116 -20.62 10.88 26.31
C THR A 116 -20.08 11.18 24.91
N LEU A 117 -20.56 10.45 23.90
CA LEU A 117 -20.13 10.67 22.52
C LEU A 117 -20.65 11.99 21.97
N ARG A 118 -21.89 12.37 22.28
CA ARG A 118 -22.46 13.67 21.89
C ARG A 118 -21.60 14.84 22.42
N GLN A 119 -21.24 14.82 23.70
CA GLN A 119 -20.38 15.84 24.29
C GLN A 119 -18.99 15.87 23.64
N ALA A 120 -18.42 14.70 23.36
CA ALA A 120 -17.12 14.60 22.72
C ALA A 120 -17.14 15.10 21.26
N ILE A 121 -18.20 14.85 20.51
CA ILE A 121 -18.38 15.39 19.15
C ILE A 121 -18.51 16.92 19.21
N ALA A 122 -19.35 17.44 20.13
CA ALA A 122 -19.50 18.88 20.33
C ALA A 122 -18.17 19.57 20.65
N ALA A 123 -17.31 18.93 21.46
CA ALA A 123 -15.97 19.42 21.77
C ALA A 123 -15.01 19.44 20.57
N ASN A 124 -15.31 18.70 19.50
CA ASN A 124 -14.51 18.62 18.26
C ASN A 124 -15.19 19.30 17.06
N GLN A 125 -16.37 19.91 17.23
CA GLN A 125 -17.16 20.42 16.11
C GLN A 125 -16.39 21.46 15.28
N GLY A 126 -15.65 22.37 15.93
CA GLY A 126 -14.84 23.36 15.23
C GLY A 126 -13.73 22.76 14.36
N GLN A 127 -13.17 21.60 14.75
CA GLN A 127 -12.19 20.87 13.94
C GLN A 127 -12.87 20.17 12.76
N LEU A 128 -14.04 19.57 12.97
CA LEU A 128 -14.83 18.95 11.89
C LEU A 128 -15.26 19.98 10.83
N ASP A 129 -15.74 21.14 11.27
CA ASP A 129 -16.12 22.25 10.39
C ASP A 129 -14.90 22.79 9.63
N GLY A 130 -13.75 22.93 10.31
CA GLY A 130 -12.50 23.35 9.69
C GLY A 130 -12.01 22.36 8.63
N ILE A 131 -12.12 21.04 8.87
CA ILE A 131 -11.82 20.01 7.88
C ILE A 131 -12.80 20.12 6.71
N ALA A 132 -14.11 20.17 6.96
CA ALA A 132 -15.12 20.25 5.92
C ALA A 132 -14.95 21.52 5.05
N GLN A 133 -14.61 22.66 5.66
CA GLN A 133 -14.34 23.91 4.98
C GLN A 133 -13.04 23.85 4.17
N GLY A 134 -11.95 23.36 4.75
CA GLY A 134 -10.67 23.19 4.06
C GLY A 134 -10.80 22.30 2.83
N LEU A 135 -11.57 21.22 2.95
CA LEU A 135 -11.85 20.29 1.86
C LEU A 135 -12.75 20.86 0.75
N ARG A 136 -13.20 22.11 0.82
CA ARG A 136 -13.79 22.81 -0.34
C ARG A 136 -12.73 23.26 -1.34
N ARG A 137 -11.49 23.45 -0.89
CA ARG A 137 -10.36 23.78 -1.77
C ARG A 137 -9.99 22.57 -2.63
N PRO A 138 -9.55 22.76 -3.88
CA PRO A 138 -9.34 21.66 -4.82
C PRO A 138 -8.12 20.80 -4.50
N HIS A 139 -7.13 21.30 -3.74
CA HIS A 139 -5.89 20.57 -3.48
C HIS A 139 -5.68 20.29 -1.99
N PHE A 140 -5.07 19.14 -1.71
CA PHE A 140 -4.56 18.76 -0.39
C PHE A 140 -3.32 17.91 -0.65
N ARG A 141 -2.23 18.19 0.05
CA ARG A 141 -0.95 17.51 -0.18
C ARG A 141 -0.24 17.27 1.12
N LEU A 142 0.47 16.16 1.18
CA LEU A 142 1.30 15.87 2.33
C LEU A 142 2.58 16.71 2.28
N PRO A 143 3.01 17.29 3.41
CA PRO A 143 4.24 18.07 3.50
C PRO A 143 5.46 17.14 3.51
N LEU A 144 5.64 16.39 2.41
CA LEU A 144 6.75 15.47 2.20
C LEU A 144 7.94 16.21 1.60
N ASP A 145 9.14 15.92 2.10
CA ASP A 145 10.38 16.29 1.42
C ASP A 145 10.67 15.28 0.31
N TYR A 146 10.42 15.67 -0.94
CA TYR A 146 10.64 14.83 -2.13
C TYR A 146 12.12 14.59 -2.45
N THR A 147 13.03 15.25 -1.72
CA THR A 147 14.48 15.01 -1.81
C THR A 147 14.97 14.01 -0.76
N ASP A 148 14.16 13.71 0.25
CA ASP A 148 14.49 12.72 1.28
C ASP A 148 14.43 11.30 0.68
N PRO A 149 15.55 10.54 0.68
CA PRO A 149 15.55 9.17 0.19
C PRO A 149 14.77 8.20 1.09
N MET A 150 14.33 8.61 2.29
CA MET A 150 13.64 7.77 3.26
C MET A 150 12.55 8.53 4.06
N PRO A 151 11.43 8.95 3.43
CA PRO A 151 10.42 9.84 4.02
C PRO A 151 9.51 9.18 5.09
N MET A 152 9.87 8.00 5.60
CA MET A 152 9.02 7.18 6.49
C MET A 152 8.55 7.88 7.77
N PRO A 153 9.35 8.70 8.48
CA PRO A 153 8.89 9.37 9.70
C PRO A 153 7.68 10.29 9.46
N ALA A 154 7.64 11.01 8.33
CA ALA A 154 6.52 11.90 7.99
C ALA A 154 5.22 11.11 7.77
N VAL A 155 5.32 9.92 7.18
CA VAL A 155 4.19 9.02 6.92
C VAL A 155 3.57 8.46 8.19
N LEU A 156 4.37 8.17 9.22
CA LEU A 156 3.84 7.58 10.46
C LEU A 156 2.92 8.54 11.22
N THR A 157 3.29 9.82 11.28
CA THR A 157 2.44 10.88 11.87
C THR A 157 1.11 10.97 11.13
N LEU A 158 1.14 10.90 9.80
CA LEU A 158 -0.05 10.90 8.97
C LEU A 158 -1.04 9.78 9.32
N ILE A 159 -0.55 8.54 9.39
CA ILE A 159 -1.40 7.38 9.64
C ILE A 159 -2.16 7.53 10.97
N LYS A 160 -1.53 8.13 11.98
CA LYS A 160 -2.17 8.40 13.27
C LYS A 160 -3.35 9.36 13.12
N ASP A 161 -3.14 10.49 12.48
CA ASP A 161 -4.15 11.56 12.37
C ASP A 161 -5.37 11.11 11.57
N PHE A 162 -5.15 10.37 10.47
CA PHE A 162 -6.23 9.85 9.64
C PHE A 162 -7.04 8.73 10.33
N ARG A 163 -6.42 7.93 11.21
CA ARG A 163 -7.17 6.98 12.07
C ARG A 163 -8.05 7.72 13.09
N THR A 164 -7.56 8.84 13.63
CA THR A 164 -8.31 9.65 14.59
C THR A 164 -9.57 10.23 13.96
N ILE A 165 -9.48 10.86 12.79
CA ILE A 165 -10.68 11.42 12.12
C ILE A 165 -11.70 10.34 11.75
N ASN A 166 -11.26 9.16 11.28
CA ASN A 166 -12.17 8.06 10.97
C ASN A 166 -12.99 7.62 12.19
N ARG A 167 -12.36 7.54 13.37
CA ARG A 167 -13.05 7.24 14.64
C ARG A 167 -14.07 8.31 15.04
N VAL A 168 -13.73 9.58 14.84
CA VAL A 168 -14.63 10.70 15.17
C VAL A 168 -15.84 10.71 14.23
N LEU A 169 -15.63 10.51 12.92
CA LEU A 169 -16.71 10.44 11.94
C LEU A 169 -17.63 9.24 12.22
N ARG A 170 -17.09 8.07 12.57
CA ARG A 170 -17.93 6.93 13.00
C ARG A 170 -18.75 7.29 14.23
N ALA A 171 -18.17 7.94 15.23
CA ALA A 171 -18.94 8.38 16.41
C ALA A 171 -20.08 9.33 16.02
N GLN A 172 -19.81 10.30 15.13
CA GLN A 172 -20.81 11.23 14.64
C GLN A 172 -21.96 10.52 13.90
N ILE A 173 -21.63 9.53 13.07
CA ILE A 173 -22.62 8.70 12.37
C ILE A 173 -23.48 7.93 13.38
N LEU A 174 -22.88 7.26 14.36
CA LEU A 174 -23.62 6.48 15.35
C LEU A 174 -24.55 7.34 16.22
N VAL A 175 -24.11 8.54 16.62
CA VAL A 175 -24.94 9.50 17.37
C VAL A 175 -26.08 10.00 16.49
N ALA A 176 -25.79 10.43 15.26
CA ALA A 176 -26.79 10.91 14.31
C ALA A 176 -27.85 9.84 13.99
N LEU A 177 -27.44 8.58 13.81
CA LEU A 177 -28.38 7.47 13.60
C LEU A 177 -29.27 7.21 14.84
N ALA A 178 -28.72 7.31 16.06
CA ALA A 178 -29.48 7.16 17.30
C ALA A 178 -30.51 8.29 17.49
N GLU A 179 -30.20 9.50 17.02
CA GLU A 179 -31.06 10.69 17.14
C GLU A 179 -32.00 10.86 15.93
N GLY A 180 -31.86 10.02 14.90
CA GLY A 180 -32.67 10.09 13.69
C GLY A 180 -32.27 11.23 12.73
N GLU A 181 -31.05 11.75 12.86
CA GLU A 181 -30.48 12.80 12.02
C GLU A 181 -29.80 12.19 10.77
N THR A 182 -30.60 11.68 9.83
CA THR A 182 -30.10 11.02 8.61
C THR A 182 -29.20 11.93 7.77
N ASP A 183 -29.48 13.23 7.72
CA ASP A 183 -28.68 14.20 6.97
C ASP A 183 -27.25 14.28 7.53
N VAL A 184 -27.10 14.40 8.85
CA VAL A 184 -25.80 14.48 9.53
C VAL A 184 -25.00 13.18 9.34
N ALA A 185 -25.67 12.02 9.46
CA ALA A 185 -25.03 10.73 9.22
C ALA A 185 -24.53 10.61 7.77
N THR A 186 -25.35 11.05 6.81
CA THR A 186 -25.01 11.00 5.37
C THR A 186 -23.85 11.94 5.03
N ASP A 187 -23.89 13.18 5.53
CA ASP A 187 -22.82 14.16 5.36
C ASP A 187 -21.49 13.69 5.99
N SER A 188 -21.56 12.98 7.11
CA SER A 188 -20.39 12.39 7.77
C SER A 188 -19.76 11.26 6.93
N VAL A 189 -20.57 10.40 6.30
CA VAL A 189 -20.09 9.38 5.34
C VAL A 189 -19.43 10.05 4.13
N LEU A 190 -20.08 11.05 3.54
CA LEU A 190 -19.54 11.83 2.42
C LEU A 190 -18.22 12.51 2.77
N LEU A 191 -18.12 13.08 3.98
CA LEU A 191 -16.90 13.68 4.49
C LEU A 191 -15.78 12.66 4.63
N GLY A 192 -16.07 11.47 5.19
CA GLY A 192 -15.09 10.38 5.30
C GLY A 192 -14.52 9.94 3.95
N LEU A 193 -15.39 9.77 2.95
CA LEU A 193 -14.99 9.49 1.56
C LEU A 193 -14.14 10.62 0.99
N ARG A 194 -14.53 11.88 1.22
CA ARG A 194 -13.81 13.06 0.71
C ARG A 194 -12.41 13.21 1.32
N VAL A 195 -12.28 12.96 2.62
CA VAL A 195 -10.98 12.98 3.33
C VAL A 195 -10.04 11.93 2.71
N GLY A 196 -10.51 10.69 2.49
CA GLY A 196 -9.71 9.66 1.84
C GLY A 196 -9.32 10.03 0.41
N GLU A 197 -10.24 10.61 -0.37
CA GLU A 197 -9.99 10.99 -1.76
C GLU A 197 -9.01 12.15 -1.93
N ARG A 198 -8.77 12.95 -0.88
CA ARG A 198 -7.67 13.92 -0.89
C ARG A 198 -6.29 13.30 -0.96
N LEU A 199 -6.16 12.03 -0.59
CA LEU A 199 -4.91 11.29 -0.69
C LEU A 199 -4.71 10.64 -2.07
N ARG A 200 -5.64 10.81 -3.01
CA ARG A 200 -5.61 10.15 -4.33
C ARG A 200 -4.30 10.40 -5.08
N ASP A 201 -3.82 11.64 -5.06
CA ASP A 201 -2.65 12.05 -5.83
C ASP A 201 -1.33 11.84 -5.09
N GLU A 202 -1.37 11.40 -3.83
CA GLU A 202 -0.15 11.12 -3.05
C GLU A 202 0.63 9.93 -3.59
N PRO A 203 1.97 10.01 -3.65
CA PRO A 203 2.75 9.04 -4.40
C PRO A 203 3.07 7.75 -3.68
N LEU A 204 3.03 7.74 -2.36
CA LEU A 204 3.52 6.63 -1.54
C LEU A 204 2.49 5.50 -1.49
N LEU A 205 2.91 4.25 -1.75
CA LEU A 205 2.00 3.10 -1.72
C LEU A 205 1.30 2.96 -0.37
N ILE A 206 2.02 3.17 0.72
CA ILE A 206 1.47 3.14 2.08
C ILE A 206 0.37 4.19 2.30
N VAL A 207 0.44 5.35 1.64
CA VAL A 207 -0.61 6.38 1.70
C VAL A 207 -1.83 5.95 0.88
N GLN A 208 -1.64 5.25 -0.24
CA GLN A 208 -2.74 4.67 -1.01
C GLN A 208 -3.44 3.53 -0.24
N LEU A 209 -2.70 2.72 0.52
CA LEU A 209 -3.29 1.73 1.44
C LEU A 209 -4.10 2.40 2.55
N LEU A 210 -3.63 3.52 3.08
CA LEU A 210 -4.38 4.32 4.04
C LEU A 210 -5.68 4.85 3.41
N ARG A 211 -5.62 5.41 2.20
CA ARG A 211 -6.80 5.84 1.43
C ARG A 211 -7.81 4.70 1.26
N THR A 212 -7.35 3.51 0.86
CA THR A 212 -8.19 2.31 0.75
C THR A 212 -8.85 1.93 2.08
N ALA A 213 -8.10 1.97 3.18
CA ALA A 213 -8.63 1.64 4.51
C ALA A 213 -9.73 2.63 4.94
N MET A 214 -9.53 3.92 4.68
CA MET A 214 -10.51 4.97 4.96
C MET A 214 -11.77 4.79 4.13
N GLY A 215 -11.63 4.62 2.81
CA GLY A 215 -12.78 4.38 1.93
C GLY A 215 -13.55 3.13 2.34
N THR A 216 -12.85 2.04 2.68
CA THR A 216 -13.48 0.81 3.19
C THR A 216 -14.26 1.05 4.47
N SER A 217 -13.74 1.87 5.39
CA SER A 217 -14.48 2.24 6.62
C SER A 217 -15.74 3.04 6.29
N SER A 218 -15.64 4.07 5.44
CA SER A 218 -16.82 4.85 5.04
C SER A 218 -17.88 4.02 4.33
N LEU A 219 -17.49 3.05 3.51
CA LEU A 219 -18.42 2.09 2.89
C LEU A 219 -19.08 1.17 3.92
N ARG A 220 -18.38 0.82 5.01
CA ARG A 220 -18.99 0.09 6.12
C ARG A 220 -20.05 0.93 6.82
N GLU A 221 -19.80 2.21 7.04
CA GLU A 221 -20.80 3.10 7.64
C GLU A 221 -22.00 3.34 6.72
N LEU A 222 -21.79 3.37 5.39
CA LEU A 222 -22.87 3.44 4.41
C LEU A 222 -23.83 2.23 4.52
N GLN A 223 -23.32 1.02 4.80
CA GLN A 223 -24.18 -0.15 5.04
C GLN A 223 -25.13 0.07 6.22
N LEU A 224 -24.62 0.64 7.32
CA LEU A 224 -25.43 0.94 8.50
C LEU A 224 -26.48 2.01 8.18
N LEU A 225 -26.07 3.07 7.49
CA LEU A 225 -26.94 4.17 7.10
C LEU A 225 -28.12 3.71 6.23
N LEU A 226 -27.86 2.87 5.21
CA LEU A 226 -28.90 2.29 4.34
C LEU A 226 -29.89 1.40 5.11
N GLY A 227 -29.44 0.77 6.20
CA GLY A 227 -30.26 -0.09 7.04
C GLY A 227 -31.24 0.66 7.95
N GLU A 228 -30.87 1.88 8.36
CA GLU A 228 -31.66 2.64 9.32
C GLU A 228 -32.81 3.42 8.66
N ARG A 229 -32.54 4.17 7.59
CA ARG A 229 -33.55 5.01 6.93
C ARG A 229 -33.27 5.19 5.43
N PRO A 230 -34.31 5.43 4.60
CA PRO A 230 -34.12 5.77 3.19
C PRO A 230 -33.29 7.06 3.04
N LEU A 231 -32.35 7.04 2.09
CA LEU A 231 -31.55 8.22 1.77
C LEU A 231 -32.38 9.29 1.04
N PRO A 232 -32.25 10.58 1.40
CA PRO A 232 -32.81 11.67 0.60
C PRO A 232 -32.30 11.63 -0.85
N PRO A 233 -33.14 11.87 -1.87
CA PRO A 233 -32.76 11.71 -3.28
C PRO A 233 -31.48 12.49 -3.68
N ALA A 234 -31.35 13.74 -3.23
CA ALA A 234 -30.18 14.57 -3.54
C ALA A 234 -28.88 14.01 -2.93
N GLN A 235 -28.91 13.56 -1.67
CA GLN A 235 -27.75 12.97 -1.02
C GLN A 235 -27.40 11.60 -1.58
N ARG A 236 -28.41 10.81 -1.96
CA ARG A 236 -28.22 9.54 -2.66
C ARG A 236 -27.48 9.74 -3.98
N ASP A 237 -27.88 10.75 -4.76
CA ASP A 237 -27.22 11.08 -6.04
C ASP A 237 -25.77 11.56 -5.83
N LEU A 238 -25.52 12.36 -4.80
CA LEU A 238 -24.17 12.79 -4.43
C LEU A 238 -23.28 11.59 -4.04
N LEU A 239 -23.78 10.68 -3.20
CA LEU A 239 -23.07 9.45 -2.83
C LEU A 239 -22.76 8.61 -4.06
N ARG A 240 -23.76 8.37 -4.92
CA ARG A 240 -23.59 7.58 -6.15
C ARG A 240 -22.54 8.21 -7.06
N GLN A 241 -22.61 9.51 -7.30
CA GLN A 241 -21.64 10.21 -8.15
C GLN A 241 -20.23 10.13 -7.57
N GLN A 242 -20.08 10.34 -6.26
CA GLN A 242 -18.78 10.27 -5.61
C GLN A 242 -18.20 8.85 -5.70
N LEU A 243 -18.97 7.82 -5.33
CA LEU A 243 -18.51 6.43 -5.41
C LEU A 243 -18.14 5.99 -6.83
N ALA A 244 -18.95 6.36 -7.83
CA ALA A 244 -18.67 6.06 -9.23
C ALA A 244 -17.37 6.74 -9.72
N THR A 245 -17.14 7.99 -9.29
CA THR A 245 -15.90 8.71 -9.60
C THR A 245 -14.68 8.03 -8.96
N ILE A 246 -14.80 7.60 -7.70
CA ILE A 246 -13.72 6.89 -7.00
C ILE A 246 -13.41 5.56 -7.69
N GLU A 247 -14.44 4.78 -8.04
CA GLU A 247 -14.27 3.48 -8.70
C GLU A 247 -13.59 3.61 -10.06
N ALA A 248 -14.03 4.57 -10.88
CA ALA A 248 -13.49 4.82 -12.21
C ALA A 248 -12.05 5.34 -12.18
N ASP A 249 -11.70 6.20 -11.22
CA ASP A 249 -10.37 6.82 -11.13
C ASP A 249 -9.34 5.98 -10.38
N LEU A 250 -9.77 4.92 -9.70
CA LEU A 250 -8.87 4.02 -8.96
C LEU A 250 -8.01 3.24 -9.97
N SER A 251 -6.72 3.56 -10.07
CA SER A 251 -5.74 2.81 -10.87
C SER A 251 -4.58 2.36 -9.99
N LEU A 252 -4.44 1.04 -9.84
CA LEU A 252 -3.40 0.43 -9.02
C LEU A 252 -2.04 0.51 -9.73
N ARG A 253 -2.01 0.50 -11.07
CA ARG A 253 -0.77 0.73 -11.84
C ARG A 253 -0.03 1.98 -11.39
N ARG A 254 -0.76 3.09 -11.18
CA ARG A 254 -0.14 4.35 -10.75
C ARG A 254 0.54 4.23 -9.39
N TRP A 255 0.03 3.40 -8.48
CA TRP A 255 0.62 3.20 -7.16
C TRP A 255 2.00 2.57 -7.29
N PHE A 256 2.10 1.49 -8.06
CA PHE A 256 3.34 0.73 -8.20
C PHE A 256 4.40 1.45 -9.05
N LEU A 257 4.00 2.25 -10.05
CA LEU A 257 4.95 3.10 -10.79
C LEU A 257 5.61 4.14 -9.87
N ARG A 258 4.85 4.72 -8.95
CA ARG A 258 5.35 5.70 -7.98
C ARG A 258 6.18 5.04 -6.88
N GLU A 259 5.74 3.90 -6.37
CA GLU A 259 6.51 3.09 -5.43
C GLU A 259 7.86 2.67 -6.01
N ARG A 260 7.91 2.30 -7.30
CA ARG A 260 9.16 1.99 -8.02
C ARG A 260 10.17 3.13 -7.97
N ALA A 261 9.71 4.36 -8.16
CA ALA A 261 10.57 5.53 -8.12
C ALA A 261 11.10 5.83 -6.71
N LEU A 262 10.26 5.65 -5.69
CA LEU A 262 10.68 5.73 -4.29
C LEU A 262 11.71 4.64 -3.95
N VAL A 263 11.37 3.37 -4.18
CA VAL A 263 12.24 2.22 -3.87
C VAL A 263 13.58 2.35 -4.57
N ASN A 264 13.62 2.77 -5.84
CA ASN A 264 14.88 3.01 -6.53
C ASN A 264 15.73 4.11 -5.86
N THR A 265 15.10 5.20 -5.42
CA THR A 265 15.76 6.30 -4.72
C THR A 265 16.33 5.82 -3.38
N SER A 266 15.51 5.12 -2.58
CA SER A 266 15.92 4.57 -1.29
C SER A 266 17.08 3.57 -1.45
N MET A 267 17.00 2.66 -2.42
CA MET A 267 18.06 1.67 -2.67
C MET A 267 19.35 2.30 -3.22
N ALA A 268 19.27 3.44 -3.94
CA ALA A 268 20.46 4.19 -4.33
C ALA A 268 21.21 4.76 -3.10
N TYR A 269 20.48 5.08 -2.03
CA TYR A 269 21.01 5.67 -0.81
C TYR A 269 21.51 4.64 0.22
N LEU A 270 20.96 3.42 0.23
CA LEU A 270 21.30 2.38 1.21
C LEU A 270 22.81 2.06 1.35
N PRO A 271 23.61 1.92 0.27
CA PRO A 271 25.04 1.69 0.40
C PRO A 271 25.75 2.84 1.11
N THR A 272 25.35 4.08 0.84
CA THR A 272 25.89 5.30 1.48
C THR A 272 25.49 5.35 2.95
N ALA A 273 24.23 5.08 3.29
CA ALA A 273 23.75 5.03 4.66
C ALA A 273 24.42 3.94 5.50
N ALA A 274 24.67 2.76 4.91
CA ALA A 274 25.42 1.68 5.56
C ALA A 274 26.90 2.06 5.83
N LEU A 275 27.45 3.00 5.05
CA LEU A 275 28.80 3.53 5.23
C LEU A 275 28.86 4.72 6.21
N THR A 276 27.77 5.47 6.41
CA THR A 276 27.73 6.73 7.19
C THR A 276 26.85 6.70 8.46
N GLY A 277 25.98 5.71 8.65
CA GLY A 277 24.94 5.64 9.71
C GLY A 277 25.29 4.91 11.03
N ALA A 278 24.38 5.03 12.02
CA ALA A 278 24.53 4.61 13.41
C ALA A 278 24.43 3.09 13.61
N GLY A 279 25.57 2.43 13.44
CA GLY A 279 25.78 1.01 13.69
C GLY A 279 27.07 0.63 13.02
N ARG A 280 28.21 1.10 13.57
CA ARG A 280 29.54 0.89 12.97
C ARG A 280 29.74 -0.62 12.74
N PRO A 281 29.76 -1.10 11.48
CA PRO A 281 30.04 -2.49 11.26
C PRO A 281 31.49 -2.78 11.66
N PRO A 282 31.80 -3.98 12.19
CA PRO A 282 33.16 -4.34 12.59
C PRO A 282 34.15 -4.14 11.43
N GLY A 283 35.39 -3.75 11.75
CA GLY A 283 36.34 -3.18 10.79
C GLY A 283 36.63 -4.04 9.54
N PHE A 284 36.51 -5.36 9.63
CA PHE A 284 36.67 -6.27 8.49
C PHE A 284 35.49 -6.17 7.50
N LEU A 285 34.27 -5.97 7.98
CA LEU A 285 33.09 -5.75 7.13
C LEU A 285 33.19 -4.41 6.39
N ARG A 286 33.78 -3.37 7.00
CA ARG A 286 34.11 -2.11 6.31
C ARG A 286 35.15 -2.31 5.20
N MET A 287 36.08 -3.25 5.37
CA MET A 287 37.08 -3.58 4.35
C MET A 287 36.45 -4.38 3.20
N VAL A 288 35.52 -5.29 3.51
CA VAL A 288 34.76 -6.06 2.51
C VAL A 288 33.73 -5.20 1.76
N LEU A 289 33.02 -4.30 2.45
CA LEU A 289 32.11 -3.32 1.84
C LEU A 289 32.86 -2.21 1.05
N ARG A 290 34.18 -2.07 1.26
CA ARG A 290 35.07 -1.22 0.45
C ARG A 290 35.53 -1.91 -0.84
N LEU A 291 35.41 -3.23 -0.96
CA LEU A 291 35.56 -3.91 -2.25
C LEU A 291 34.34 -3.54 -3.12
N PRO A 292 34.48 -3.35 -4.45
CA PRO A 292 33.38 -3.18 -5.41
C PRO A 292 32.26 -4.24 -5.37
N VAL A 293 31.47 -4.31 -4.30
CA VAL A 293 30.19 -5.03 -4.21
C VAL A 293 29.04 -4.18 -4.75
N GLN A 294 29.35 -3.01 -5.32
CA GLN A 294 28.37 -2.10 -5.89
C GLN A 294 27.57 -2.75 -7.03
N GLY A 295 28.19 -3.57 -7.87
CA GLY A 295 27.49 -4.30 -8.93
C GLY A 295 26.51 -5.33 -8.38
N LEU A 296 26.80 -5.93 -7.23
CA LEU A 296 25.83 -6.79 -6.54
C LEU A 296 24.60 -5.98 -6.09
N PHE A 297 24.80 -4.82 -5.43
CA PHE A 297 23.69 -3.93 -5.10
C PHE A 297 22.93 -3.45 -6.35
N ASP A 298 23.64 -3.11 -7.43
CA ASP A 298 23.03 -2.70 -8.69
C ASP A 298 22.21 -3.83 -9.32
N ALA A 299 22.65 -5.08 -9.22
CA ALA A 299 21.88 -6.25 -9.67
C ALA A 299 20.59 -6.42 -8.87
N GLN A 300 20.64 -6.32 -7.53
CA GLN A 300 19.43 -6.35 -6.70
C GLN A 300 18.47 -5.21 -7.08
N ARG A 301 19.00 -3.99 -7.28
CA ARG A 301 18.21 -2.82 -7.72
C ARG A 301 17.59 -3.02 -9.09
N ALA A 302 18.32 -3.57 -10.05
CA ALA A 302 17.82 -3.86 -11.39
C ALA A 302 16.67 -4.88 -11.33
N GLN A 303 16.82 -5.94 -10.53
CA GLN A 303 15.76 -6.93 -10.34
C GLN A 303 14.53 -6.36 -9.65
N MET A 304 14.73 -5.49 -8.64
CA MET A 304 13.64 -4.76 -7.99
C MET A 304 12.86 -3.90 -8.97
N LEU A 305 13.55 -3.10 -9.80
CA LEU A 305 12.93 -2.25 -10.82
C LEU A 305 12.12 -3.07 -11.83
N ARG A 306 12.65 -4.19 -12.30
CA ARG A 306 11.91 -5.12 -13.19
C ARG A 306 10.65 -5.63 -12.53
N THR A 307 10.77 -6.13 -11.30
CA THR A 307 9.65 -6.73 -10.58
C THR A 307 8.56 -5.69 -10.30
N LEU A 308 8.91 -4.48 -9.85
CA LEU A 308 7.93 -3.41 -9.65
C LEU A 308 7.28 -2.92 -10.95
N THR A 309 8.00 -3.00 -12.07
CA THR A 309 7.43 -2.71 -13.40
C THR A 309 6.38 -3.76 -13.77
N GLU A 310 6.70 -5.03 -13.56
CA GLU A 310 5.79 -6.14 -13.82
C GLU A 310 4.57 -6.11 -12.89
N VAL A 311 4.75 -5.87 -11.59
CA VAL A 311 3.65 -5.65 -10.64
C VAL A 311 2.75 -4.50 -11.12
N ALA A 312 3.32 -3.40 -11.62
CA ALA A 312 2.54 -2.29 -12.18
C ALA A 312 1.80 -2.65 -13.48
N GLU A 313 2.29 -3.62 -14.27
CA GLU A 313 1.64 -4.13 -15.48
C GLU A 313 0.45 -5.02 -15.15
N ILE A 314 0.56 -5.88 -14.13
CA ILE A 314 -0.51 -6.79 -13.70
C ILE A 314 -1.44 -6.17 -12.63
N ALA A 315 -1.14 -4.97 -12.14
CA ALA A 315 -1.79 -4.34 -10.99
C ALA A 315 -3.32 -4.25 -11.15
N ASP A 316 -3.78 -3.87 -12.34
CA ASP A 316 -5.20 -3.64 -12.64
C ASP A 316 -5.85 -4.80 -13.41
N VAL A 317 -5.10 -5.87 -13.72
CA VAL A 317 -5.66 -7.08 -14.36
C VAL A 317 -6.56 -7.80 -13.35
N THR A 318 -7.77 -8.16 -13.75
CA THR A 318 -8.81 -8.75 -12.90
C THR A 318 -9.06 -10.21 -13.28
N GLY A 319 -9.94 -10.88 -12.53
CA GLY A 319 -10.35 -12.24 -12.82
C GLY A 319 -9.26 -13.30 -12.60
N PRO A 320 -9.52 -14.54 -13.04
CA PRO A 320 -8.56 -15.64 -12.94
C PRO A 320 -7.21 -15.35 -13.62
N GLU A 321 -7.21 -14.58 -14.71
CA GLU A 321 -5.99 -14.15 -15.42
C GLU A 321 -5.09 -13.31 -14.51
N GLY A 322 -5.67 -12.39 -13.73
CA GLY A 322 -4.91 -11.56 -12.80
C GLY A 322 -4.26 -12.37 -11.68
N ASP A 323 -4.93 -13.42 -11.21
CA ASP A 323 -4.42 -14.27 -10.14
C ASP A 323 -3.36 -15.27 -10.65
N GLU A 324 -3.54 -15.80 -11.86
CA GLU A 324 -2.51 -16.60 -12.55
C GLU A 324 -1.23 -15.78 -12.78
N ALA A 325 -1.36 -14.54 -13.27
CA ALA A 325 -0.22 -13.65 -13.47
C ALA A 325 0.56 -13.35 -12.18
N VAL A 326 -0.14 -13.19 -11.05
CA VAL A 326 0.49 -13.02 -9.74
C VAL A 326 1.19 -14.31 -9.29
N ALA A 327 0.55 -15.47 -9.43
CA ALA A 327 1.13 -16.75 -9.05
C ALA A 327 2.39 -17.07 -9.86
N GLU A 328 2.39 -16.80 -11.16
CA GLU A 328 3.58 -16.93 -12.02
C GLU A 328 4.71 -15.99 -11.58
N LEU A 329 4.38 -14.74 -11.24
CA LEU A 329 5.35 -13.78 -10.74
C LEU A 329 5.98 -14.28 -9.42
N GLU A 330 5.17 -14.72 -8.47
CA GLU A 330 5.64 -15.24 -7.18
C GLU A 330 6.55 -16.47 -7.37
N ALA A 331 6.14 -17.43 -8.20
CA ALA A 331 6.94 -18.62 -8.51
C ALA A 331 8.33 -18.23 -9.07
N ARG A 332 8.37 -17.31 -10.04
CA ARG A 332 9.64 -16.84 -10.62
C ARG A 332 10.53 -16.13 -9.59
N ILE A 333 9.96 -15.34 -8.68
CA ILE A 333 10.73 -14.63 -7.65
C ILE A 333 11.27 -15.59 -6.58
N VAL A 334 10.53 -16.65 -6.24
CA VAL A 334 10.99 -17.71 -5.33
C VAL A 334 12.21 -18.44 -5.88
N GLU A 335 12.20 -18.75 -7.18
CA GLU A 335 13.29 -19.44 -7.89
C GLU A 335 14.56 -18.58 -8.08
N LEU A 336 14.49 -17.26 -7.86
CA LEU A 336 15.67 -16.42 -7.92
C LEU A 336 16.75 -16.87 -6.93
N PRO A 337 18.04 -16.68 -7.23
CA PRO A 337 19.12 -16.88 -6.25
C PRO A 337 18.87 -16.13 -4.93
N ASP A 338 19.28 -16.71 -3.79
CA ASP A 338 19.09 -16.12 -2.45
C ASP A 338 19.74 -14.74 -2.27
N PHE A 339 20.67 -14.41 -3.15
CA PHE A 339 21.23 -13.07 -3.27
C PHE A 339 20.16 -11.98 -3.51
N PHE A 340 19.04 -12.31 -4.17
CA PHE A 340 17.90 -11.40 -4.40
C PHE A 340 16.93 -11.36 -3.22
N ASN A 341 17.46 -11.34 -2.00
CA ASN A 341 16.68 -11.41 -0.77
C ASN A 341 15.72 -10.22 -0.58
N LEU A 342 16.09 -9.02 -1.05
CA LEU A 342 15.26 -7.82 -0.85
C LEU A 342 13.93 -7.92 -1.58
N ILE A 343 13.93 -8.42 -2.83
CA ILE A 343 12.67 -8.60 -3.56
C ILE A 343 11.85 -9.77 -3.01
N LYS A 344 12.50 -10.88 -2.63
CA LYS A 344 11.80 -12.01 -1.95
C LYS A 344 11.09 -11.55 -0.67
N LEU A 345 11.69 -10.62 0.07
CA LEU A 345 11.10 -10.04 1.28
C LEU A 345 9.93 -9.07 0.98
N GLN A 346 10.04 -8.27 -0.09
CA GLN A 346 9.06 -7.21 -0.39
C GLN A 346 7.87 -7.69 -1.21
N LEU A 347 8.03 -8.69 -2.09
CA LEU A 347 6.99 -9.13 -3.01
C LEU A 347 5.65 -9.46 -2.32
N PRO A 348 5.60 -10.20 -1.19
CA PRO A 348 4.32 -10.51 -0.55
C PRO A 348 3.54 -9.25 -0.17
N ALA A 349 4.22 -8.21 0.30
CA ALA A 349 3.57 -6.94 0.65
C ALA A 349 3.05 -6.19 -0.59
N LEU A 350 3.76 -6.26 -1.72
CA LEU A 350 3.32 -5.67 -2.99
C LEU A 350 2.07 -6.37 -3.54
N VAL A 351 2.06 -7.70 -3.50
CA VAL A 351 0.90 -8.52 -3.90
C VAL A 351 -0.29 -8.22 -3.00
N GLN A 352 -0.09 -8.18 -1.67
CA GLN A 352 -1.15 -7.83 -0.73
C GLN A 352 -1.69 -6.40 -0.94
N ALA A 353 -0.83 -5.45 -1.32
CA ALA A 353 -1.26 -4.10 -1.65
C ALA A 353 -2.15 -4.06 -2.91
N ARG A 354 -1.80 -4.83 -3.94
CA ARG A 354 -2.65 -5.01 -5.13
C ARG A 354 -4.01 -5.59 -4.74
N THR A 355 -4.01 -6.69 -3.99
CA THR A 355 -5.24 -7.36 -3.54
C THR A 355 -6.11 -6.44 -2.68
N ALA A 356 -5.52 -5.65 -1.79
CA ALA A 356 -6.25 -4.65 -1.00
C ALA A 356 -6.93 -3.58 -1.90
N GLY A 357 -6.23 -3.10 -2.93
CA GLY A 357 -6.76 -2.18 -3.93
C GLY A 357 -7.93 -2.76 -4.73
N LEU A 358 -7.82 -4.00 -5.21
CA LEU A 358 -8.89 -4.69 -5.93
C LEU A 358 -10.12 -4.95 -5.05
N ARG A 359 -9.90 -5.39 -3.80
CA ARG A 359 -11.00 -5.55 -2.83
C ARG A 359 -11.70 -4.22 -2.57
N TYR A 360 -10.96 -3.11 -2.50
CA TYR A 360 -11.58 -1.79 -2.36
C TYR A 360 -12.41 -1.39 -3.57
N ARG A 361 -11.90 -1.61 -4.80
CA ARG A 361 -12.68 -1.42 -6.03
C ARG A 361 -13.97 -2.24 -6.01
N GLN A 362 -13.90 -3.51 -5.60
CA GLN A 362 -15.07 -4.38 -5.50
C GLN A 362 -16.09 -3.85 -4.48
N ARG A 363 -15.64 -3.37 -3.32
CA ARG A 363 -16.53 -2.75 -2.33
C ARG A 363 -17.26 -1.52 -2.87
N LEU A 364 -16.59 -0.69 -3.67
CA LEU A 364 -17.21 0.47 -4.32
C LEU A 364 -18.32 0.03 -5.29
N ARG A 365 -18.07 -1.02 -6.09
CA ARG A 365 -19.09 -1.60 -7.00
C ARG A 365 -20.30 -2.14 -6.24
N LEU A 366 -20.07 -2.92 -5.17
CA LEU A 366 -21.16 -3.45 -4.35
C LEU A 366 -21.96 -2.33 -3.68
N ALA A 367 -21.30 -1.27 -3.21
CA ALA A 367 -21.97 -0.11 -2.61
C ALA A 367 -22.83 0.65 -3.62
N LEU A 368 -22.36 0.82 -4.86
CA LEU A 368 -23.16 1.40 -5.94
C LEU A 368 -24.41 0.56 -6.20
N ILE A 369 -24.26 -0.75 -6.36
CA ILE A 369 -25.38 -1.69 -6.54
C ILE A 369 -26.35 -1.61 -5.36
N ALA A 370 -25.85 -1.56 -4.13
CA ALA A 370 -26.67 -1.46 -2.92
C ALA A 370 -27.51 -0.18 -2.89
N ILE A 371 -26.96 0.96 -3.33
CA ILE A 371 -27.72 2.22 -3.44
C ILE A 371 -28.86 2.09 -4.46
N HIS A 372 -28.61 1.43 -5.61
CA HIS A 372 -29.65 1.16 -6.61
C HIS A 372 -30.73 0.22 -6.08
N LEU A 373 -30.35 -0.84 -5.36
CA LEU A 373 -31.28 -1.76 -4.72
C LEU A 373 -32.15 -1.07 -3.67
N ASP A 374 -31.56 -0.32 -2.74
CA ASP A 374 -32.33 0.41 -1.73
C ASP A 374 -33.30 1.41 -2.36
N ALA A 375 -32.87 2.10 -3.43
CA ALA A 375 -33.73 3.01 -4.19
C ALA A 375 -34.89 2.32 -4.94
N SER A 376 -34.73 1.05 -5.31
CA SER A 376 -35.73 0.27 -6.04
C SER A 376 -36.83 -0.33 -5.15
N ARG A 377 -36.67 -0.23 -3.83
CA ARG A 377 -37.61 -0.80 -2.85
C ARG A 377 -39.00 -0.19 -2.98
N ARG A 378 -40.02 -1.03 -3.20
CA ARG A 378 -41.43 -0.62 -3.32
C ARG A 378 -42.23 -1.19 -2.15
N GLU A 379 -42.97 -0.34 -1.44
CA GLU A 379 -43.77 -0.77 -0.27
C GLU A 379 -42.95 -1.56 0.77
N GLY A 380 -41.66 -1.24 0.92
CA GLY A 380 -40.74 -1.94 1.81
C GLY A 380 -40.14 -3.23 1.25
N GLN A 381 -40.59 -3.71 0.08
CA GLN A 381 -40.10 -4.93 -0.54
C GLN A 381 -38.96 -4.68 -1.52
N LEU A 382 -37.93 -5.50 -1.41
CA LEU A 382 -36.81 -5.57 -2.35
C LEU A 382 -37.19 -6.31 -3.64
N PRO A 383 -36.52 -6.04 -4.77
CA PRO A 383 -36.73 -6.78 -6.00
C PRO A 383 -36.28 -8.24 -5.85
N ASN A 384 -36.96 -9.16 -6.53
CA ASN A 384 -36.60 -10.60 -6.47
C ASN A 384 -35.29 -10.91 -7.20
N ARG A 385 -34.89 -10.06 -8.14
CA ARG A 385 -33.71 -10.23 -8.99
C ARG A 385 -32.87 -8.96 -8.96
N LEU A 386 -31.55 -9.15 -8.99
CA LEU A 386 -30.62 -8.03 -8.97
C LEU A 386 -30.78 -7.15 -10.22
N GLU A 387 -31.02 -7.79 -11.36
CA GLU A 387 -31.15 -7.16 -12.68
C GLU A 387 -32.34 -6.20 -12.74
N ASP A 388 -33.37 -6.42 -11.93
CA ASP A 388 -34.56 -5.56 -11.88
C ASP A 388 -34.28 -4.20 -11.20
N ALA A 389 -33.19 -4.11 -10.42
CA ALA A 389 -32.74 -2.89 -9.75
C ALA A 389 -31.68 -2.10 -10.55
N LEU A 390 -31.05 -2.76 -11.52
CA LEU A 390 -29.94 -2.20 -12.28
C LEU A 390 -30.42 -1.58 -13.58
N ASP A 391 -29.67 -0.59 -14.05
CA ASP A 391 -29.84 0.01 -15.36
C ASP A 391 -28.75 -0.48 -16.34
N PRO A 392 -28.91 -0.26 -17.67
CA PRO A 392 -27.89 -0.64 -18.63
C PRO A 392 -26.52 -0.01 -18.38
N SER A 393 -26.46 1.15 -17.70
CA SER A 393 -25.20 1.84 -17.38
C SER A 393 -24.44 1.21 -16.21
N THR A 394 -25.11 0.35 -15.44
CA THR A 394 -24.59 -0.32 -14.24
C THR A 394 -24.43 -1.83 -14.40
N THR A 395 -24.74 -2.39 -15.58
CA THR A 395 -24.64 -3.84 -15.85
C THR A 395 -23.22 -4.37 -15.65
N ASN A 396 -22.19 -3.61 -16.01
CA ASN A 396 -20.78 -4.02 -15.80
C ASN A 396 -20.40 -4.12 -14.32
N LEU A 397 -21.12 -3.44 -13.42
CA LEU A 397 -20.89 -3.55 -11.97
C LEU A 397 -21.33 -4.91 -11.44
N ALA A 398 -22.24 -5.60 -12.15
CA ALA A 398 -22.79 -6.89 -11.75
C ALA A 398 -21.84 -8.07 -11.93
N LEU A 399 -20.58 -7.85 -12.35
CA LEU A 399 -19.53 -8.87 -12.38
C LEU A 399 -18.49 -8.63 -11.28
N GLY A 400 -18.13 -9.71 -10.59
CA GLY A 400 -17.11 -9.70 -9.55
C GLY A 400 -15.69 -9.59 -10.11
N ILE A 401 -14.89 -8.71 -9.52
CA ILE A 401 -13.50 -8.42 -9.93
C ILE A 401 -12.57 -9.64 -9.86
N PHE A 402 -12.84 -10.62 -8.99
CA PHE A 402 -11.93 -11.75 -8.79
C PHE A 402 -12.27 -12.98 -9.66
N SER A 403 -13.55 -13.17 -10.00
CA SER A 403 -14.01 -14.37 -10.72
C SER A 403 -14.57 -14.09 -12.11
N ASP A 404 -14.81 -12.83 -12.46
CA ASP A 404 -15.60 -12.40 -13.62
C ASP A 404 -17.00 -13.04 -13.67
N LYS A 405 -17.49 -13.57 -12.54
CA LYS A 405 -18.81 -14.17 -12.39
C LYS A 405 -19.81 -13.14 -11.86
N PRO A 406 -21.12 -13.34 -12.12
CA PRO A 406 -22.16 -12.46 -11.59
C PRO A 406 -22.11 -12.33 -10.07
N ILE A 407 -22.36 -11.11 -9.57
CA ILE A 407 -22.55 -10.82 -8.15
C ILE A 407 -23.73 -11.63 -7.62
N ARG A 408 -23.54 -12.24 -6.45
CA ARG A 408 -24.59 -12.96 -5.74
C ARG A 408 -25.41 -11.98 -4.94
N TYR A 409 -26.72 -12.13 -5.04
CA TYR A 409 -27.72 -11.35 -4.33
C TYR A 409 -28.60 -12.29 -3.52
N GLN A 410 -28.69 -12.02 -2.23
CA GLN A 410 -29.57 -12.73 -1.30
C GLN A 410 -30.38 -11.68 -0.54
N ALA A 411 -31.70 -11.82 -0.53
CA ALA A 411 -32.60 -10.91 0.18
C ALA A 411 -33.52 -11.67 1.12
N THR A 412 -33.79 -11.05 2.26
CA THR A 412 -34.82 -11.41 3.23
C THR A 412 -35.74 -10.20 3.41
N ASP A 413 -36.79 -10.35 4.22
CA ASP A 413 -37.72 -9.25 4.52
C ASP A 413 -37.04 -8.06 5.23
N ASP A 414 -35.96 -8.33 5.96
CA ASP A 414 -35.26 -7.39 6.83
C ASP A 414 -33.79 -7.16 6.45
N ALA A 415 -33.27 -7.76 5.38
CA ALA A 415 -31.88 -7.59 4.99
C ALA A 415 -31.64 -7.94 3.52
N PHE A 416 -30.49 -7.48 3.02
CA PHE A 416 -29.91 -8.07 1.83
C PHE A 416 -28.39 -8.18 1.95
N LEU A 417 -27.85 -9.16 1.22
CA LEU A 417 -26.42 -9.43 1.10
C LEU A 417 -26.04 -9.46 -0.38
N LEU A 418 -25.03 -8.68 -0.72
CA LEU A 418 -24.33 -8.74 -1.99
C LEU A 418 -22.93 -9.29 -1.77
N TYR A 419 -22.48 -10.18 -2.64
CA TYR A 419 -21.08 -10.64 -2.61
C TYR A 419 -20.59 -11.14 -3.97
N ASN A 420 -19.29 -11.01 -4.21
CA ASN A 420 -18.64 -11.69 -5.33
C ASN A 420 -18.10 -13.06 -4.90
N LEU A 421 -17.87 -13.94 -5.88
CA LEU A 421 -17.09 -15.16 -5.69
C LEU A 421 -15.60 -14.85 -5.80
N GLY A 422 -14.79 -15.60 -5.05
CA GLY A 422 -13.34 -15.51 -5.05
C GLY A 422 -12.71 -15.99 -6.37
N PRO A 423 -11.37 -15.97 -6.50
CA PRO A 423 -10.64 -16.39 -7.70
C PRO A 423 -11.00 -17.78 -8.24
N ASN A 424 -11.32 -18.72 -7.35
CA ASN A 424 -11.74 -20.08 -7.71
C ASN A 424 -13.13 -20.11 -8.39
N GLY A 425 -13.87 -19.01 -8.33
CA GLY A 425 -15.22 -18.86 -8.85
C GLY A 425 -16.25 -19.75 -8.15
N HIS A 426 -15.97 -20.24 -6.94
CA HIS A 426 -16.87 -20.99 -6.08
C HIS A 426 -17.20 -20.17 -4.83
N ASP A 427 -18.27 -20.56 -4.14
CA ASP A 427 -18.63 -19.96 -2.86
C ASP A 427 -17.93 -20.75 -1.75
N ASP A 428 -16.92 -20.14 -1.13
CA ASP A 428 -16.14 -20.80 -0.08
C ASP A 428 -16.86 -20.79 1.28
N GLY A 429 -18.03 -20.14 1.38
CA GLY A 429 -18.82 -20.10 2.60
C GLY A 429 -18.30 -19.09 3.62
N ILE A 430 -18.59 -19.35 4.89
CA ILE A 430 -18.20 -18.49 6.02
C ILE A 430 -17.58 -19.34 7.12
N ASP A 431 -16.68 -18.72 7.88
CA ASP A 431 -16.30 -19.21 9.20
C ASP A 431 -17.48 -18.98 10.17
N GLU A 432 -18.04 -20.06 10.72
CA GLU A 432 -19.21 -19.97 11.60
C GLU A 432 -18.95 -19.22 12.91
N ALA A 433 -17.71 -19.19 13.41
CA ALA A 433 -17.35 -18.54 14.65
C ALA A 433 -17.20 -17.02 14.50
N THR A 434 -16.69 -16.58 13.35
CA THR A 434 -16.45 -15.15 13.08
C THR A 434 -17.50 -14.51 12.18
N GLY A 435 -18.28 -15.32 11.45
CA GLY A 435 -19.20 -14.86 10.41
C GLY A 435 -18.52 -14.26 9.17
N GLN A 436 -17.19 -14.35 9.07
CA GLN A 436 -16.42 -13.84 7.95
C GLN A 436 -16.32 -14.88 6.84
N ARG A 437 -16.17 -14.43 5.59
CA ARG A 437 -15.97 -15.33 4.44
C ARG A 437 -14.65 -16.09 4.59
N LEU A 438 -14.62 -17.35 4.17
CA LEU A 438 -13.39 -18.16 4.23
C LEU A 438 -12.33 -17.66 3.26
N ASP A 439 -12.74 -17.13 2.10
CA ASP A 439 -11.86 -16.37 1.20
C ASP A 439 -12.07 -14.87 1.38
N GLU A 440 -11.01 -14.15 1.77
CA GLU A 440 -11.05 -12.70 1.95
C GLU A 440 -11.32 -11.90 0.67
N ASN A 441 -11.18 -12.53 -0.51
CA ASN A 441 -11.51 -11.97 -1.81
C ASN A 441 -13.00 -12.08 -2.16
N GLU A 442 -13.77 -12.85 -1.40
CA GLU A 442 -15.24 -12.82 -1.44
C GLU A 442 -15.72 -11.59 -0.67
N VAL A 443 -15.67 -10.44 -1.33
CA VAL A 443 -16.07 -9.18 -0.73
C VAL A 443 -17.58 -9.15 -0.58
N THR A 444 -18.04 -8.76 0.61
CA THR A 444 -19.46 -8.63 0.94
C THR A 444 -19.89 -7.18 1.12
N PHE A 445 -21.17 -6.93 0.87
CA PHE A 445 -21.88 -5.72 1.28
C PHE A 445 -23.26 -6.13 1.81
N GLN A 446 -23.49 -5.95 3.11
CA GLN A 446 -24.70 -6.37 3.80
C GLN A 446 -25.42 -5.14 4.36
N VAL A 447 -26.72 -5.02 4.06
CA VAL A 447 -27.61 -4.05 4.68
C VAL A 447 -28.64 -4.82 5.49
N ARG A 448 -28.82 -4.43 6.76
CA ARG A 448 -29.87 -4.95 7.65
C ARG A 448 -30.81 -3.82 7.97
N TYR A 449 -32.05 -3.94 7.53
CA TYR A 449 -33.10 -2.99 7.82
C TYR A 449 -33.57 -3.13 9.25
N ARG A 450 -33.77 -2.00 9.90
CA ARG A 450 -34.34 -1.99 11.25
C ARG A 450 -35.84 -2.27 11.16
N THR A 451 -36.26 -3.41 11.72
CA THR A 451 -37.68 -3.68 11.92
C THR A 451 -38.23 -2.62 12.89
N PRO A 452 -39.30 -1.87 12.54
CA PRO A 452 -39.89 -0.94 13.49
C PRO A 452 -40.28 -1.72 14.75
N ALA A 453 -39.84 -1.25 15.91
CA ALA A 453 -40.30 -1.80 17.17
C ALA A 453 -41.82 -1.77 17.13
N LYS A 454 -42.48 -2.93 17.28
CA LYS A 454 -43.92 -2.94 17.55
C LYS A 454 -44.10 -2.04 18.76
N GLU A 455 -44.81 -0.93 18.57
CA GLU A 455 -45.32 -0.15 19.69
C GLU A 455 -46.03 -1.17 20.59
N THR A 456 -45.45 -1.43 21.75
CA THR A 456 -46.17 -2.04 22.85
C THR A 456 -47.24 -1.03 23.21
N SER A 457 -48.40 -1.17 22.58
CA SER A 457 -49.64 -0.59 23.03
C SER A 457 -49.93 -1.21 24.40
N ASP A 458 -49.33 -0.65 25.45
CA ASP A 458 -49.82 -0.81 26.80
C ASP A 458 -51.12 0.00 26.87
N GLU A 459 -52.24 -0.71 26.61
CA GLU A 459 -53.58 -0.32 27.07
C GLU A 459 -53.70 -0.48 28.60
#